data_AF-A0A1L8I867-F1
#
_entry.id   AF-A0A1L8I867-F1
#
_cell.length_a   1.000
_cell.length_b   1.000
_cell.length_c   1.000
_cell.angle_alpha   90.00
_cell.angle_beta   90.00
_cell.angle_gamma   90.00
#
_symmetry.space_group_name_H-M   'P 1'
#
loop_
_entity.id
_entity.type
_entity.pdbx_description
1 polymer ?
#
loop_
_entity_poly.entity_id
_entity_poly.type
_entity_poly.pdbx_seq_one_letter_code
_entity_poly.pdbx_strand_id
1 'polypeptide(L)'
;MKIVTAEGKTVEEAIAAGLKMLGRPRDQVQVRVLEEPGRRLFGWFGRRTAKVELVWQPDPIYEVRHFLQDVIRWMGVSAAVQVEEVDEGQRLRIQLFGEQLGPYIGRRGETLQALQYLAGDTDTSSFSRKRAAMAEQHFHFFFAVDCVIVT
;
A
#
# COMPACT_ATOMS: atom_id res chain seq x y z
N MET A 1 -2.86 5.59 -4.47
CA MET A 1 -2.06 6.02 -5.64
C MET A 1 -1.52 7.42 -5.38
N LYS A 2 -0.21 7.56 -5.27
CA LYS A 2 0.47 8.86 -5.13
C LYS A 2 1.32 9.07 -6.38
N ILE A 3 1.19 10.23 -7.00
CA ILE A 3 1.92 10.59 -8.22
C ILE A 3 2.82 11.76 -7.88
N VAL A 4 4.10 11.67 -8.27
CA VAL A 4 5.06 12.75 -8.12
C VAL A 4 5.75 12.97 -9.45
N THR A 5 5.79 14.23 -9.88
CA THR A 5 6.55 14.64 -11.05
C THR A 5 7.82 15.32 -10.57
N ALA A 6 8.96 14.88 -11.10
CA ALA A 6 10.28 15.40 -10.74
C ALA A 6 11.11 15.71 -11.98
N GLU A 7 12.01 16.68 -11.84
CA GLU A 7 12.90 17.15 -12.91
C GLU A 7 14.36 17.03 -12.48
N GLY A 8 15.26 16.80 -13.43
CA GLY A 8 16.69 16.64 -13.19
C GLY A 8 17.51 16.93 -14.44
N LYS A 9 18.83 17.07 -14.33
CA LYS A 9 19.68 17.27 -15.50
C LYS A 9 19.79 15.98 -16.32
N THR A 10 19.62 14.83 -15.66
CA THR A 10 19.51 13.50 -16.27
C THR A 10 18.24 12.81 -15.79
N VAL A 11 17.86 11.70 -16.45
CA VAL A 11 16.71 10.88 -16.05
C VAL A 11 16.91 10.33 -14.64
N GLU A 12 18.12 9.89 -14.32
CA GLU A 12 18.51 9.33 -13.03
C GLU A 12 18.43 10.37 -11.91
N GLU A 13 18.87 11.60 -12.15
CA GLU A 13 18.71 12.70 -11.19
C GLU A 13 17.23 13.00 -10.92
N ALA A 14 16.41 13.00 -11.98
CA ALA A 14 14.98 13.25 -11.86
C ALA A 14 14.27 12.12 -11.10
N ILE A 15 14.66 10.86 -11.33
CA ILE A 15 14.18 9.69 -10.57
C ILE A 15 14.59 9.81 -9.10
N ALA A 16 15.85 10.11 -8.80
CA ALA A 16 16.33 10.24 -7.43
C ALA A 16 15.59 11.34 -6.65
N ALA A 17 15.35 12.49 -7.29
CA ALA A 17 14.54 13.56 -6.73
C ALA A 17 13.10 13.10 -6.44
N GLY A 18 12.47 12.40 -7.39
CA GLY A 18 11.13 11.85 -7.24
C GLY A 18 11.02 10.81 -6.11
N LEU A 19 11.99 9.90 -5.98
CA LEU A 19 12.00 8.90 -4.92
C LEU A 19 12.16 9.54 -3.54
N LYS A 20 12.98 10.58 -3.42
CA LYS A 20 13.12 11.35 -2.18
C LYS A 20 11.81 12.03 -1.78
N MET A 21 11.07 12.57 -2.75
CA MET A 21 9.74 13.18 -2.51
C MET A 21 8.68 12.13 -2.14
N LEU A 22 8.75 10.93 -2.71
CA LEU A 22 7.84 9.83 -2.38
C LEU A 22 8.18 9.16 -1.05
N GLY A 23 9.44 9.20 -0.61
CA GLY A 23 9.92 8.49 0.57
C GLY A 23 9.88 6.97 0.40
N ARG A 24 10.00 6.48 -0.84
CA ARG A 24 9.87 5.06 -1.20
C ARG A 24 11.05 4.60 -2.04
N PRO A 25 11.46 3.32 -1.94
CA PRO A 25 12.50 2.75 -2.77
C PRO A 25 12.04 2.58 -4.24
N ARG A 26 13.00 2.47 -5.16
CA ARG A 26 12.78 2.46 -6.62
C ARG A 26 11.91 1.29 -7.10
N ASP A 27 12.02 0.15 -6.44
CA ASP A 27 11.31 -1.09 -6.70
C ASP A 27 9.81 -1.01 -6.38
N GLN A 28 9.41 -0.10 -5.49
CA GLN A 28 8.01 0.15 -5.14
C GLN A 28 7.32 1.15 -6.08
N VAL A 29 8.01 1.70 -7.07
CA VAL A 29 7.53 2.86 -7.84
C VAL A 29 7.63 2.61 -9.33
N GLN A 30 6.55 2.84 -10.08
CA GLN A 30 6.62 2.88 -11.54
C GLN A 30 7.14 4.24 -11.98
N VAL A 31 8.11 4.24 -12.91
CA VAL A 31 8.68 5.46 -13.48
C VAL A 31 8.28 5.57 -14.92
N ARG A 32 7.73 6.72 -15.29
CA ARG A 32 7.42 7.10 -16.66
C ARG A 32 8.25 8.33 -17.03
N VAL A 33 9.10 8.20 -18.05
CA VAL A 33 9.85 9.34 -18.57
C VAL A 33 8.89 10.19 -19.41
N LEU A 34 8.69 11.44 -18.99
CA LEU A 34 7.84 12.40 -19.70
C LEU A 34 8.67 13.18 -20.72
N GLU A 35 9.90 13.54 -20.35
CA GLU A 35 10.84 14.23 -21.23
C GLU A 35 12.26 13.71 -21.04
N GLU A 36 12.93 13.39 -22.14
CA GLU A 36 14.34 13.06 -22.14
C GLU A 36 15.22 14.32 -22.07
N PRO A 37 16.38 14.25 -21.39
CA PRO A 37 17.32 15.36 -21.35
C PRO A 37 17.89 15.58 -22.74
N GLY A 38 17.87 16.84 -23.19
CA GLY A 38 18.20 17.13 -24.58
C GLY A 38 18.67 18.56 -24.81
N ARG A 39 19.44 18.74 -25.88
CA ARG A 39 19.81 20.06 -26.37
C ARG A 39 18.66 20.57 -27.24
N ARG A 40 18.12 21.75 -26.92
CA ARG A 40 17.14 22.40 -27.80
C ARG A 40 17.83 22.72 -29.12
N LEU A 41 17.41 22.08 -30.20
CA LEU A 41 17.82 22.43 -31.56
C LEU A 41 16.96 23.61 -32.02
N PHE A 42 17.58 24.59 -32.68
CA PHE A 42 17.06 25.91 -33.07
C PHE A 42 17.18 27.03 -32.02
N GLY A 43 18.40 27.45 -31.69
CA GLY A 43 18.74 28.83 -31.30
C GLY A 43 18.28 29.35 -29.92
N TRP A 44 17.50 28.60 -29.15
CA TRP A 44 16.96 29.06 -27.88
C TRP A 44 17.88 28.52 -26.77
N PHE A 45 18.77 29.38 -26.27
CA PHE A 45 19.79 29.03 -25.28
C PHE A 45 19.15 28.33 -24.06
N GLY A 46 19.43 27.04 -23.89
CA GLY A 46 18.99 26.27 -22.73
C GLY A 46 19.14 24.76 -22.92
N ARG A 47 19.50 24.06 -21.84
CA ARG A 47 19.37 22.59 -21.76
C ARG A 47 17.93 22.26 -21.37
N ARG A 48 17.29 21.31 -22.04
CA ARG A 48 16.03 20.72 -21.57
C ARG A 48 16.38 19.71 -20.49
N THR A 49 15.80 19.91 -19.30
CA THR A 49 15.93 18.98 -18.18
C THR A 49 15.14 17.71 -18.49
N ALA A 50 15.58 16.59 -17.92
CA ALA A 50 14.79 15.38 -17.90
C ALA A 50 13.59 15.60 -16.97
N LYS A 51 12.43 15.06 -17.37
CA LYS A 51 11.21 15.09 -16.55
C LYS A 51 10.66 13.68 -16.45
N VAL A 52 10.39 13.25 -15.23
CA VAL A 52 9.85 11.92 -14.95
C VAL A 52 8.62 12.03 -14.06
N GLU A 53 7.71 11.09 -14.23
CA GLU A 53 6.57 10.88 -13.37
C GLU A 53 6.77 9.55 -12.64
N LEU A 54 6.63 9.60 -11.32
CA LEU A 54 6.73 8.46 -10.44
C LEU A 54 5.35 8.16 -9.88
N VAL A 55 4.87 6.95 -10.16
CA VAL A 55 3.58 6.46 -9.69
C VAL A 55 3.83 5.39 -8.65
N TRP A 56 3.41 5.66 -7.42
CA TRP A 56 3.31 4.65 -6.37
C TRP A 56 1.87 4.18 -6.25
N GLN A 57 1.67 2.88 -6.47
CA GLN A 57 0.41 2.21 -6.22
C GLN A 57 0.65 1.20 -5.10
N PRO A 58 0.14 1.46 -3.88
CA PRO A 58 0.25 0.50 -2.79
C PRO A 58 -0.53 -0.76 -3.18
N ASP A 59 0.11 -1.91 -3.07
CA ASP A 59 -0.57 -3.21 -3.08
C ASP A 59 -1.19 -3.41 -1.69
N PRO A 60 -2.53 -3.31 -1.54
CA PRO A 60 -3.19 -3.38 -0.24
C PRO A 60 -2.94 -4.73 0.44
N ILE A 61 -2.87 -5.82 -0.33
CA ILE A 61 -2.61 -7.16 0.21
C ILE A 61 -1.21 -7.21 0.80
N TYR A 62 -0.21 -6.69 0.06
CA TYR A 62 1.16 -6.64 0.54
C TYR A 62 1.30 -5.79 1.82
N GLU A 63 0.73 -4.58 1.84
CA GLU A 63 0.85 -3.65 2.97
C GLU A 63 0.18 -4.20 4.23
N VAL A 64 -1.06 -4.70 4.12
CA VAL A 64 -1.79 -5.29 5.25
C VAL A 64 -1.07 -6.53 5.78
N ARG A 65 -0.61 -7.42 4.90
CA ARG A 65 0.13 -8.63 5.30
C ARG A 65 1.42 -8.25 6.02
N HIS A 66 2.22 -7.33 5.47
CA HIS A 66 3.49 -6.93 6.05
C HIS A 66 3.30 -6.27 7.42
N PHE A 67 2.36 -5.34 7.51
CA PHE A 67 2.02 -4.66 8.76
C PHE A 67 1.61 -5.66 9.86
N LEU A 68 0.67 -6.56 9.56
CA LEU A 68 0.22 -7.55 10.55
C LEU A 68 1.32 -8.55 10.92
N GLN A 69 2.13 -8.96 9.95
CA GLN A 69 3.26 -9.84 10.20
C GLN A 69 4.28 -9.21 11.17
N ASP A 70 4.53 -7.91 11.06
CA ASP A 70 5.41 -7.18 11.97
C ASP A 70 4.79 -7.01 13.36
N VAL A 71 3.50 -6.65 13.44
CA VAL A 71 2.79 -6.53 14.73
C VAL A 71 2.79 -7.86 15.49
N ILE A 72 2.45 -8.96 14.82
CA ILE A 72 2.46 -10.32 15.39
C ILE A 72 3.85 -10.72 15.85
N ARG A 73 4.88 -10.43 15.05
CA ARG A 73 6.28 -10.68 15.41
C ARG A 73 6.67 -9.88 16.67
N TRP A 74 6.30 -8.61 16.76
CA TRP A 74 6.59 -7.78 17.94
C TRP A 74 5.84 -8.22 19.19
N MET A 75 4.66 -8.86 19.04
CA MET A 75 3.95 -9.52 20.14
C MET A 75 4.61 -10.83 20.59
N GLY A 76 5.68 -11.30 19.92
CA GLY A 76 6.35 -12.56 20.23
C GLY A 76 5.57 -13.80 19.78
N VAL A 77 4.59 -13.64 18.89
CA VAL A 77 3.75 -14.73 18.38
C VAL A 77 4.36 -15.29 17.10
N SER A 78 4.57 -16.61 17.06
CA SER A 78 4.99 -17.30 15.84
C SER A 78 3.77 -17.68 15.01
N ALA A 79 3.28 -16.73 14.20
CA ALA A 79 2.18 -16.96 13.26
C ALA A 79 2.51 -16.46 11.85
N ALA A 80 2.02 -17.18 10.85
CA ALA A 80 2.01 -16.75 9.45
C ALA A 80 0.71 -16.00 9.15
N VAL A 81 0.81 -14.89 8.43
CA VAL A 81 -0.32 -14.09 7.97
C VAL A 81 -0.57 -14.34 6.49
N GLN A 82 -1.78 -14.77 6.14
CA GLN A 82 -2.27 -14.76 4.76
C GLN A 82 -3.36 -13.71 4.60
N VAL A 83 -3.36 -13.02 3.48
CA VAL A 83 -4.35 -11.99 3.13
C VAL A 83 -4.83 -12.27 1.72
N GLU A 84 -6.15 -12.34 1.56
CA GLU A 84 -6.82 -12.63 0.29
C GLU A 84 -7.93 -11.62 0.05
N GLU A 85 -8.12 -11.23 -1.20
CA GLU A 85 -9.32 -10.49 -1.60
C GLU A 85 -10.50 -11.47 -1.73
N VAL A 86 -11.63 -11.11 -1.12
CA VAL A 86 -12.89 -11.85 -1.21
C VAL A 86 -14.01 -10.91 -1.67
N ASP A 87 -15.11 -11.51 -2.16
CA ASP A 87 -16.25 -10.79 -2.75
C ASP A 87 -15.84 -9.81 -3.85
N GLU A 88 -15.16 -10.31 -4.89
CA GLU A 88 -14.70 -9.50 -6.03
C GLU A 88 -13.77 -8.34 -5.62
N GLY A 89 -13.04 -8.54 -4.53
CA GLY A 89 -12.18 -7.54 -3.93
C GLY A 89 -12.99 -6.38 -3.38
N GLN A 90 -14.06 -6.70 -2.62
CA GLN A 90 -14.80 -5.80 -1.73
C GLN A 90 -14.42 -5.98 -0.26
N ARG A 91 -13.85 -7.13 0.10
CA ARG A 91 -13.33 -7.41 1.44
C ARG A 91 -11.96 -8.05 1.36
N LEU A 92 -11.17 -7.87 2.42
CA LEU A 92 -9.95 -8.61 2.67
C LEU A 92 -10.24 -9.68 3.72
N ARG A 93 -9.94 -10.93 3.40
CA ARG A 93 -9.91 -12.03 4.37
C ARG A 93 -8.48 -12.18 4.87
N ILE A 94 -8.30 -12.11 6.18
CA ILE A 94 -7.01 -12.27 6.84
C ILE A 94 -7.03 -13.58 7.62
N GLN A 95 -6.06 -14.43 7.39
CA GLN A 95 -5.93 -15.73 8.05
C GLN A 95 -4.61 -15.78 8.82
N LEU A 96 -4.71 -16.10 10.10
CA LEU A 96 -3.56 -16.30 10.98
C LEU A 96 -3.37 -17.79 11.21
N PHE A 97 -2.18 -18.30 10.89
CA PHE A 97 -1.80 -19.71 11.07
C PHE A 97 -0.65 -19.81 12.05
N GLY A 98 -0.75 -20.66 13.06
CA GLY A 98 0.34 -20.86 14.01
C GLY A 98 -0.01 -21.86 15.08
N GLU A 99 1.02 -22.42 15.72
CA GLU A 99 0.83 -23.31 16.85
C GLU A 99 0.46 -22.48 18.09
N GLN A 100 -0.63 -22.85 18.77
CA GLN A 100 -1.09 -22.23 20.03
C GLN A 100 -1.43 -20.73 19.93
N LEU A 101 -2.27 -20.34 18.97
CA LEU A 101 -2.78 -18.96 18.86
C LEU A 101 -3.81 -18.59 19.95
N GLY A 102 -4.40 -19.57 20.63
CA GLY A 102 -5.48 -19.39 21.61
C GLY A 102 -5.25 -18.30 22.67
N PRO A 103 -4.08 -18.24 23.36
CA PRO A 103 -3.78 -17.19 24.32
C PRO A 103 -3.76 -15.77 23.73
N TYR A 104 -3.46 -15.63 22.44
CA TYR A 104 -3.29 -14.36 21.74
C TYR A 104 -4.57 -13.86 21.05
N ILE A 105 -5.66 -14.61 21.14
CA ILE A 105 -7.00 -14.18 20.70
C ILE A 105 -7.55 -13.10 21.65
N GLY A 106 -7.07 -13.08 22.90
CA GLY A 106 -7.58 -12.23 23.96
C GLY A 106 -8.89 -12.76 24.55
N ARG A 107 -9.29 -12.23 25.71
CA ARG A 107 -10.56 -12.62 26.34
C ARG A 107 -11.70 -12.21 25.41
N ARG A 108 -12.58 -13.15 25.04
CA ARG A 108 -13.73 -12.91 24.15
C ARG A 108 -13.35 -12.33 22.76
N GLY A 109 -12.10 -12.48 22.30
CA GLY A 109 -11.69 -12.00 20.98
C GLY A 109 -11.22 -10.54 20.91
N GLU A 110 -10.99 -9.88 22.05
CA GLU A 110 -10.57 -8.46 22.10
C GLU A 110 -9.29 -8.18 21.31
N THR A 111 -8.29 -9.07 21.35
CA THR A 111 -7.04 -8.89 20.59
C THR A 111 -7.27 -9.05 19.09
N LEU A 112 -8.11 -10.01 18.71
CA LEU A 112 -8.49 -10.21 17.31
C LEU A 112 -9.23 -8.98 16.76
N GLN A 113 -10.12 -8.37 17.55
CA GLN A 113 -10.81 -7.14 17.17
C GLN A 113 -9.84 -5.95 17.02
N ALA A 114 -8.87 -5.82 17.91
CA ALA A 114 -7.84 -4.79 17.80
C ALA A 114 -7.00 -4.96 16.53
N LEU A 115 -6.61 -6.20 16.18
CA LEU A 115 -5.90 -6.49 14.94
C LEU A 115 -6.75 -6.18 13.69
N GLN A 116 -8.04 -6.52 13.70
CA GLN A 116 -8.98 -6.18 12.63
C GLN A 116 -9.09 -4.67 12.43
N TYR A 117 -9.17 -3.90 13.53
CA TYR A 117 -9.23 -2.45 13.48
C TYR A 117 -7.95 -1.84 12.87
N LEU A 118 -6.78 -2.29 13.32
CA LEU A 118 -5.49 -1.80 12.81
C LEU A 118 -5.27 -2.14 11.33
N ALA A 119 -5.67 -3.33 10.92
CA ALA A 119 -5.62 -3.74 9.51
C ALA A 119 -6.53 -2.87 8.63
N GLY A 120 -7.73 -2.54 9.11
CA GLY A 120 -8.66 -1.66 8.41
C GLY A 120 -8.16 -0.23 8.22
N ASP A 121 -7.42 0.32 9.18
CA ASP A 121 -6.83 1.66 9.06
C ASP A 121 -5.75 1.70 7.96
N THR A 122 -4.92 0.66 7.89
CA THR A 122 -3.83 0.53 6.90
C THR A 122 -4.35 0.40 5.46
N ASP A 123 -5.55 -0.15 5.27
CA ASP A 123 -6.20 -0.37 3.96
C ASP A 123 -6.85 0.91 3.36
N THR A 124 -7.01 1.98 4.16
CA THR A 124 -7.79 3.17 3.79
C THR A 124 -7.26 3.95 2.57
N SER A 125 -6.01 3.70 2.14
CA SER A 125 -5.39 4.42 0.99
C SER A 125 -5.64 3.81 -0.40
N SER A 126 -6.07 2.53 -0.49
CA SER A 126 -6.23 1.81 -1.75
C SER A 126 -7.69 1.41 -2.03
N PHE A 127 -8.45 1.04 -1.00
CA PHE A 127 -9.82 0.55 -1.16
C PHE A 127 -10.90 1.65 -1.26
N SER A 128 -10.58 2.85 -0.77
CA SER A 128 -11.45 4.03 -0.78
C SER A 128 -11.93 4.43 -2.18
N ARG A 129 -11.22 4.04 -3.25
CA ARG A 129 -11.61 4.34 -4.64
C ARG A 129 -12.70 3.43 -5.20
N LYS A 130 -12.69 2.12 -4.89
CA LYS A 130 -13.81 1.22 -5.22
C LYS A 130 -15.07 1.60 -4.41
N ARG A 131 -14.89 2.03 -3.16
CA ARG A 131 -15.98 2.48 -2.26
C ARG A 131 -16.72 3.72 -2.76
N ALA A 132 -16.02 4.68 -3.36
CA ALA A 132 -16.63 5.90 -3.90
C ALA A 132 -17.53 5.65 -5.13
N ALA A 133 -17.25 4.59 -5.91
CA ALA A 133 -18.07 4.21 -7.06
C ALA A 133 -19.37 3.46 -6.68
N MET A 134 -19.50 2.99 -5.43
CA MET A 134 -20.61 2.15 -4.97
C MET A 134 -21.44 2.77 -3.83
N ALA A 135 -21.23 4.04 -3.50
CA ALA A 135 -21.86 4.71 -2.37
C ALA A 135 -23.37 5.01 -2.51
N GLU A 136 -24.06 4.50 -3.55
CA GLU A 136 -25.51 4.71 -3.73
C GLU A 136 -26.41 3.66 -3.06
N GLN A 137 -25.88 2.61 -2.43
CA GLN A 137 -26.71 1.59 -1.80
C GLN A 137 -26.29 1.28 -0.35
N HIS A 138 -26.96 1.96 0.57
CA HIS A 138 -27.26 1.58 1.96
C HIS A 138 -26.11 1.15 2.90
N PHE A 139 -25.73 2.11 3.74
CA PHE A 139 -25.17 2.04 5.10
C PHE A 139 -25.13 0.64 5.79
N HIS A 140 -23.96 0.02 5.80
CA HIS A 140 -23.36 -0.66 6.96
C HIS A 140 -21.83 -0.66 6.78
N PHE A 141 -21.23 0.50 7.06
CA PHE A 141 -19.86 0.86 6.71
C PHE A 141 -18.89 0.58 7.88
N PHE A 142 -18.82 -0.65 8.38
CA PHE A 142 -17.85 -1.02 9.41
C PHE A 142 -17.22 -2.39 9.13
N PHE A 143 -15.92 -2.35 8.85
CA PHE A 143 -14.97 -3.46 8.65
C PHE A 143 -15.08 -4.22 7.32
N ALA A 144 -14.21 -3.85 6.36
CA ALA A 144 -13.95 -4.61 5.13
C ALA A 144 -12.89 -5.72 5.35
N VAL A 145 -12.61 -6.08 6.60
CA VAL A 145 -11.54 -6.99 6.99
C VAL A 145 -12.10 -8.09 7.88
N ASP A 146 -12.17 -9.30 7.35
CA ASP A 146 -12.57 -10.49 8.12
C ASP A 146 -11.31 -11.23 8.56
N CYS A 147 -10.97 -11.16 9.85
CA CYS A 147 -9.85 -11.91 10.40
C CYS A 147 -10.34 -13.25 10.98
N VAL A 148 -9.86 -14.35 10.41
CA VAL A 148 -10.17 -15.73 10.83
C VAL A 148 -8.91 -16.38 11.36
N ILE A 149 -9.02 -17.08 12.49
CA ILE A 149 -7.93 -17.92 13.00
C ILE A 149 -8.20 -19.33 12.51
N VAL A 150 -7.21 -19.90 11.82
CA VAL A 150 -7.24 -21.28 11.37
C VAL A 150 -6.25 -22.05 12.25
N THR A 151 -6.79 -22.90 13.12
CA THR A 151 -6.02 -23.77 14.02
C THR A 151 -5.80 -25.14 13.42
#